data_AF-A0A5R1NMH4-F1
#
_entry.id   AF-A0A5R1NMH4-F1
#
_cell.length_a   1.000
_cell.length_b   1.000
_cell.length_c   1.000
_cell.angle_alpha   90.00
_cell.angle_beta   90.00
_cell.angle_gamma   90.00
#
_symmetry.space_group_name_H-M   'P 1'
#
loop_
_entity.id
_entity.type
_entity.pdbx_description
1 polymer ?
#
loop_
_entity_poly.entity_id
_entity_poly.type
_entity_poly.pdbx_seq_one_letter_code
_entity_poly.pdbx_strand_id
1 'polypeptide(L)'
;MNSARPTPAHPAARAALAALLLLPLALAGCAGAPAPVVTATVTVTPTPTPTPTPTPTSVPEAVVAPDPTITPNAEAVPAEPLPEGPAVDLGAAVGAAGAPVTDGAGAPSSYSVLEGDDFFAIAQRFDLPVQQLLRMNPSVSGLGEDIYIRDVINLDWTTTG
;
A
#
# COMPACT_ATOMS: atom_id res chain seq x y z
N MET A 1 -61.15 -15.93 -13.30
CA MET A 1 -61.34 -17.07 -12.38
C MET A 1 -59.94 -17.63 -12.08
N ASN A 2 -59.59 -18.10 -10.88
CA ASN A 2 -60.40 -18.17 -9.66
C ASN A 2 -59.60 -17.80 -8.39
N SER A 3 -60.33 -17.63 -7.29
CA SER A 3 -59.89 -16.99 -6.05
C SER A 3 -58.86 -17.74 -5.19
N ALA A 4 -58.27 -16.93 -4.31
CA ALA A 4 -57.44 -17.21 -3.15
C ALA A 4 -57.79 -18.42 -2.26
N ARG A 5 -56.77 -18.78 -1.46
CA ARG A 5 -56.69 -19.83 -0.44
C ARG A 5 -57.17 -19.34 0.95
N PRO A 6 -58.15 -19.99 1.61
CA PRO A 6 -58.31 -19.95 3.08
C PRO A 6 -57.30 -20.94 3.72
N THR A 7 -56.90 -20.96 5.00
CA THR A 7 -57.44 -20.54 6.34
C THR A 7 -56.26 -20.74 7.35
N PRO A 8 -56.35 -20.65 8.71
CA PRO A 8 -57.41 -20.14 9.62
C PRO A 8 -56.93 -19.25 10.81
N ALA A 9 -57.89 -18.88 11.67
CA ALA A 9 -57.79 -18.70 13.15
C ALA A 9 -57.00 -17.52 13.79
N HIS A 10 -57.77 -16.56 14.31
CA HIS A 10 -57.49 -15.71 15.49
C HIS A 10 -57.94 -16.42 16.79
N PRO A 11 -57.82 -15.86 18.02
CA PRO A 11 -57.22 -14.58 18.51
C PRO A 11 -56.02 -14.87 19.45
N ALA A 12 -55.57 -14.11 20.47
CA ALA A 12 -55.97 -12.88 21.21
C ALA A 12 -54.72 -12.34 21.99
N ALA A 13 -54.68 -11.26 22.80
CA ALA A 13 -55.60 -10.18 23.21
C ALA A 13 -54.78 -8.98 23.80
N ARG A 14 -55.40 -7.80 23.94
CA ARG A 14 -55.01 -6.63 24.79
C ARG A 14 -53.74 -5.83 24.40
N ALA A 15 -53.57 -4.54 24.76
CA ALA A 15 -54.43 -3.34 24.60
C ALA A 15 -53.76 -2.10 25.26
N ALA A 16 -53.32 -1.12 24.45
CA ALA A 16 -53.09 0.30 24.78
C ALA A 16 -52.91 1.03 23.42
N LEU A 17 -53.56 2.15 23.05
CA LEU A 17 -53.68 3.48 23.67
C LEU A 17 -52.32 4.21 23.83
N ALA A 18 -52.14 5.45 23.32
CA ALA A 18 -53.05 6.28 22.51
C ALA A 18 -52.33 7.42 21.73
N ALA A 19 -53.10 8.04 20.82
CA ALA A 19 -53.04 9.45 20.37
C ALA A 19 -51.73 10.03 19.80
N LEU A 20 -51.68 10.12 18.47
CA LEU A 20 -50.96 11.17 17.76
C LEU A 20 -51.70 12.52 17.96
N LEU A 21 -50.99 13.61 18.30
CA LEU A 21 -51.62 14.92 18.54
C LEU A 21 -50.75 16.06 17.97
N LEU A 22 -51.32 16.85 17.06
CA LEU A 22 -50.67 17.99 16.40
C LEU A 22 -50.69 19.23 17.31
N LEU A 23 -49.58 19.97 17.38
CA LEU A 23 -49.50 21.21 18.15
C LEU A 23 -48.65 22.30 17.47
N PRO A 24 -49.27 23.26 16.76
CA PRO A 24 -48.62 24.49 16.32
C PRO A 24 -48.93 25.65 17.27
N LEU A 25 -47.91 26.24 17.92
CA LEU A 25 -48.07 27.52 18.62
C LEU A 25 -46.79 28.35 18.59
N ALA A 26 -46.93 29.68 18.70
CA ALA A 26 -45.97 30.65 18.18
C ALA A 26 -45.13 31.37 19.25
N LEU A 27 -44.01 31.93 18.77
CA LEU A 27 -43.28 33.10 19.28
C LEU A 27 -43.28 33.35 20.80
N ALA A 28 -42.19 32.93 21.46
CA ALA A 28 -41.62 33.64 22.60
C ALA A 28 -40.32 34.32 22.14
N GLY A 29 -40.22 35.65 22.27
CA GLY A 29 -39.13 36.43 21.70
C GLY A 29 -37.85 36.40 22.54
N CYS A 30 -36.70 36.15 21.91
CA CYS A 30 -35.40 36.39 22.54
C CYS A 30 -35.04 37.88 22.43
N ALA A 31 -35.28 38.64 23.50
CA ALA A 31 -34.90 40.05 23.56
C ALA A 31 -33.38 40.17 23.76
N GLY A 32 -32.64 40.28 22.65
CA GLY A 32 -31.19 40.47 22.67
C GLY A 32 -30.81 41.75 23.41
N ALA A 33 -29.90 41.64 24.39
CA ALA A 33 -29.37 42.77 25.12
C ALA A 33 -28.62 43.76 24.19
N PRO A 34 -28.62 45.07 24.48
CA PRO A 34 -27.93 46.05 23.64
C PRO A 34 -26.43 45.74 23.54
N ALA A 35 -25.93 45.63 22.32
CA ALA A 35 -24.53 45.31 22.06
C ALA A 35 -23.60 46.41 22.59
N PRO A 36 -22.42 46.06 23.16
CA PRO A 36 -21.46 47.04 23.64
C PRO A 36 -20.92 47.89 22.48
N VAL A 37 -20.90 49.21 22.65
CA VAL A 37 -20.30 50.15 21.69
C VAL A 37 -18.79 49.94 21.62
N VAL A 38 -18.30 49.60 20.42
CA VAL A 38 -16.87 49.35 20.17
C VAL A 38 -16.13 50.68 20.03
N THR A 39 -15.44 51.11 21.08
CA THR A 39 -14.57 52.28 21.05
C THR A 39 -13.29 51.98 20.27
N ALA A 40 -13.18 52.48 19.04
CA ALA A 40 -12.00 52.31 18.21
C ALA A 40 -10.85 53.23 18.67
N THR A 41 -9.90 52.69 19.43
CA THR A 41 -8.65 53.37 19.80
C THR A 41 -7.64 53.30 18.66
N VAL A 42 -7.30 54.44 18.07
CA VAL A 42 -6.27 54.53 17.02
C VAL A 42 -4.87 54.58 17.65
N THR A 43 -4.19 53.44 17.68
CA THR A 43 -2.81 53.32 18.19
C THR A 43 -1.82 53.58 17.07
N VAL A 44 -1.09 54.71 17.13
CA VAL A 44 0.02 55.00 16.21
C VAL A 44 1.30 54.33 16.69
N THR A 45 1.70 53.24 16.03
CA THR A 45 3.00 52.59 16.26
C THR A 45 4.13 53.46 15.71
N PRO A 46 5.15 53.83 16.51
CA PRO A 46 6.31 54.56 16.00
C PRO A 46 7.14 53.64 15.08
N THR A 47 7.45 54.12 13.87
CA THR A 47 8.38 53.43 12.97
C THR A 47 9.76 53.34 13.63
N PRO A 48 10.34 52.13 13.81
CA PRO A 48 11.67 52.02 14.39
C PRO A 48 12.71 52.62 13.43
N THR A 49 13.62 53.43 13.97
CA THR A 49 14.81 53.89 13.23
C THR A 49 15.60 52.67 12.76
N PRO A 50 15.96 52.54 11.47
CA PRO A 50 16.72 51.40 10.99
C PRO A 50 18.10 51.39 11.66
N THR A 51 18.40 50.33 12.40
CA THR A 51 19.74 50.05 12.90
C THR A 51 20.69 49.95 11.70
N PRO A 52 21.86 50.62 11.70
CA PRO A 52 22.82 50.45 10.61
C PRO A 52 23.27 48.99 10.55
N THR A 53 23.02 48.34 9.41
CA THR A 53 23.48 46.97 9.16
C THR A 53 25.01 46.91 9.33
N PRO A 54 25.55 46.00 10.15
CA PRO A 54 27.00 45.87 10.27
C PRO A 54 27.58 45.50 8.90
N THR A 55 28.62 46.22 8.47
CA THR A 55 29.38 45.88 7.26
C THR A 55 29.84 44.43 7.39
N PRO A 56 29.53 43.54 6.42
CA PRO A 56 29.96 42.15 6.52
C PRO A 56 31.48 42.09 6.52
N THR A 57 32.06 41.57 7.61
CA THR A 57 33.47 41.18 7.63
C THR A 57 33.69 40.19 6.50
N SER A 58 34.57 40.53 5.56
CA SER A 58 34.96 39.63 4.47
C SER A 58 35.55 38.35 5.06
N VAL A 59 34.78 37.26 5.01
CA VAL A 59 35.28 35.92 5.29
C VAL A 59 36.45 35.68 4.33
N PRO A 60 37.63 35.23 4.80
CA PRO A 60 38.73 34.92 3.90
C PRO A 60 38.25 33.86 2.89
N GLU A 61 38.56 34.08 1.62
CA GLU A 61 38.08 33.25 0.51
C GLU A 61 38.35 31.77 0.82
N ALA A 62 37.28 30.98 0.91
CA ALA A 62 37.38 29.59 1.28
C ALA A 62 38.18 28.87 0.19
N VAL A 63 39.37 28.38 0.54
CA VAL A 63 40.29 27.70 -0.37
C VAL A 63 39.49 26.62 -1.11
N VAL A 64 39.38 26.77 -2.43
CA VAL A 64 38.52 25.93 -3.27
C VAL A 64 38.89 24.48 -3.04
N ALA A 65 38.01 23.74 -2.36
CA ALA A 65 38.13 22.30 -2.24
C ALA A 65 38.12 21.73 -3.67
N PRO A 66 39.00 20.76 -3.99
CA PRO A 66 39.00 20.16 -5.32
C PRO A 66 37.62 19.58 -5.61
N ASP A 67 37.12 19.88 -6.81
CA ASP A 67 35.86 19.36 -7.35
C ASP A 67 35.86 17.82 -7.17
N PRO A 68 34.84 17.21 -6.53
CA PRO A 68 34.85 15.78 -6.27
C PRO A 68 35.00 15.00 -7.57
N THR A 69 36.15 14.34 -7.74
CA THR A 69 36.43 13.52 -8.92
C THR A 69 35.27 12.55 -9.14
N ILE A 70 34.54 12.76 -10.23
CA ILE A 70 33.55 11.80 -10.72
C ILE A 70 34.33 10.59 -11.24
N THR A 71 34.71 9.70 -10.32
CA THR A 71 35.08 8.33 -10.64
C THR A 71 33.86 7.74 -11.35
N PRO A 72 33.93 7.41 -12.66
CA PRO A 72 32.83 6.73 -13.30
C PRO A 72 32.59 5.41 -12.56
N ASN A 73 31.33 4.95 -12.48
CA ASN A 73 31.06 3.57 -12.09
C ASN A 73 31.99 2.67 -12.90
N ALA A 74 32.66 1.73 -12.23
CA ALA A 74 33.59 0.82 -12.89
C ALA A 74 32.88 0.19 -14.10
N GLU A 75 33.57 0.19 -15.25
CA GLU A 75 33.07 -0.36 -16.51
C GLU A 75 32.41 -1.72 -16.21
N ALA A 76 31.14 -1.87 -16.63
CA ALA A 76 30.32 -3.00 -16.22
C ALA A 76 30.84 -4.28 -16.88
N VAL A 77 31.86 -4.89 -16.27
CA VAL A 77 32.34 -6.23 -16.59
C VAL A 77 31.12 -7.14 -16.60
N PRO A 78 30.81 -7.82 -17.72
CA PRO A 78 29.66 -8.70 -17.78
C PRO A 78 29.74 -9.70 -16.64
N ALA A 79 28.76 -9.68 -15.74
CA ALA A 79 28.63 -10.74 -14.75
C ALA A 79 28.39 -12.04 -15.53
N GLU A 80 29.26 -13.04 -15.33
CA GLU A 80 29.04 -14.39 -15.83
C GLU A 80 27.62 -14.83 -15.43
N PRO A 81 26.75 -15.24 -16.38
CA PRO A 81 25.38 -15.62 -16.06
C PRO A 81 25.37 -16.72 -14.99
N LEU A 82 24.46 -16.58 -14.01
CA LEU A 82 24.23 -17.65 -13.04
C LEU A 82 23.92 -18.96 -13.78
N PRO A 83 24.53 -20.09 -13.41
CA PRO A 83 24.38 -21.34 -14.15
C PRO A 83 22.93 -21.82 -14.12
N GLU A 84 22.37 -22.14 -15.29
CA GLU A 84 21.04 -22.78 -15.37
C GLU A 84 21.11 -24.22 -14.82
N GLY A 85 20.11 -24.64 -14.04
CA GLY A 85 20.15 -25.91 -13.31
C GLY A 85 18.81 -26.36 -12.69
N PRO A 86 18.81 -27.48 -11.93
CA PRO A 86 17.63 -27.96 -11.20
C PRO A 86 17.28 -27.06 -10.02
N ALA A 87 15.99 -26.99 -9.67
CA ALA A 87 15.53 -26.34 -8.45
C ALA A 87 16.07 -27.04 -7.19
N VAL A 88 16.55 -26.26 -6.22
CA VAL A 88 17.02 -26.75 -4.91
C VAL A 88 16.33 -25.95 -3.81
N ASP A 89 15.45 -26.58 -3.02
CA ASP A 89 14.76 -25.87 -1.92
C ASP A 89 15.73 -25.53 -0.78
N LEU A 90 16.15 -24.26 -0.70
CA LEU A 90 16.98 -23.73 0.38
C LEU A 90 16.19 -23.49 1.69
N GLY A 91 14.88 -23.72 1.69
CA GLY A 91 13.97 -23.56 2.82
C GLY A 91 13.12 -22.28 2.75
N ALA A 92 12.05 -22.25 3.53
CA ALA A 92 11.08 -21.16 3.51
C ALA A 92 11.70 -19.79 3.88
N ALA A 93 11.41 -18.78 3.07
CA ALA A 93 11.97 -17.44 3.18
C ALA A 93 10.87 -16.37 3.20
N VAL A 94 11.23 -15.13 3.55
CA VAL A 94 10.34 -13.97 3.36
C VAL A 94 10.14 -13.79 1.85
N GLY A 95 8.88 -13.77 1.41
CA GLY A 95 8.53 -13.77 -0.02
C GLY A 95 8.47 -15.17 -0.68
N ALA A 96 8.75 -16.25 0.07
CA ALA A 96 8.60 -17.62 -0.43
C ALA A 96 8.31 -18.58 0.74
N ALA A 97 7.15 -18.40 1.38
CA ALA A 97 6.81 -19.06 2.65
C ALA A 97 6.08 -20.41 2.52
N GLY A 98 5.53 -20.73 1.34
CA GLY A 98 4.71 -21.92 1.08
C GLY A 98 5.49 -23.24 1.07
N ALA A 99 4.76 -24.36 1.00
CA ALA A 99 5.37 -25.67 0.80
C ALA A 99 5.41 -25.99 -0.71
N PRO A 100 6.59 -26.30 -1.30
CA PRO A 100 6.65 -26.82 -2.67
C PRO A 100 6.07 -28.25 -2.72
N VAL A 101 5.61 -28.62 -3.91
CA VAL A 101 5.37 -30.02 -4.27
C VAL A 101 6.70 -30.60 -4.74
N THR A 102 7.09 -31.75 -4.18
CA THR A 102 8.23 -32.54 -4.64
C THR A 102 7.79 -33.75 -5.45
N ASP A 103 8.66 -34.21 -6.34
CA ASP A 103 8.44 -35.39 -7.18
C ASP A 103 8.78 -36.71 -6.45
N GLY A 104 8.72 -37.83 -7.18
CA GLY A 104 9.07 -39.15 -6.66
C GLY A 104 10.56 -39.37 -6.35
N ALA A 105 11.45 -38.46 -6.75
CA ALA A 105 12.87 -38.45 -6.40
C ALA A 105 13.19 -37.47 -5.25
N GLY A 106 12.24 -36.61 -4.87
CA GLY A 106 12.39 -35.56 -3.85
C GLY A 106 12.81 -34.20 -4.39
N ALA A 107 12.88 -34.01 -5.72
CA ALA A 107 13.18 -32.72 -6.34
C ALA A 107 11.94 -31.80 -6.33
N PRO A 108 12.08 -30.48 -6.15
CA PRO A 108 10.97 -29.54 -6.28
C PRO A 108 10.41 -29.55 -7.72
N SER A 109 9.10 -29.79 -7.86
CA SER A 109 8.41 -29.82 -9.16
C SER A 109 7.51 -28.61 -9.39
N SER A 110 6.88 -28.10 -8.32
CA SER A 110 6.08 -26.87 -8.39
C SER A 110 5.91 -26.18 -7.04
N TYR A 111 5.53 -24.90 -7.07
CA TYR A 111 5.27 -24.07 -5.89
C TYR A 111 3.95 -23.33 -6.07
N SER A 112 3.13 -23.26 -5.01
CA SER A 112 1.87 -22.51 -5.02
C SER A 112 2.04 -21.18 -4.29
N VAL A 113 1.86 -20.07 -5.00
CA VAL A 113 2.03 -18.70 -4.49
C VAL A 113 1.05 -18.42 -3.34
N LEU A 114 1.56 -17.92 -2.21
CA LEU A 114 0.78 -17.49 -1.05
C LEU A 114 0.69 -15.96 -0.94
N GLU A 115 -0.07 -15.48 0.05
CA GLU A 115 -0.17 -14.05 0.36
C GLU A 115 1.17 -13.52 0.88
N GLY A 116 1.73 -12.51 0.19
CA GLY A 116 3.02 -11.92 0.53
C GLY A 116 4.24 -12.65 -0.05
N ASP A 117 4.04 -13.63 -0.94
CA ASP A 117 5.12 -14.17 -1.77
C ASP A 117 5.49 -13.24 -2.95
N ASP A 118 6.71 -13.38 -3.47
CA ASP A 118 7.30 -12.62 -4.58
C ASP A 118 8.06 -13.60 -5.50
N PHE A 119 7.89 -13.48 -6.82
CA PHE A 119 8.56 -14.32 -7.81
C PHE A 119 10.09 -14.29 -7.69
N PHE A 120 10.68 -13.14 -7.31
CA PHE A 120 12.12 -13.04 -7.06
C PHE A 120 12.54 -13.84 -5.81
N ALA A 121 11.79 -13.73 -4.72
CA ALA A 121 12.06 -14.49 -3.51
C ALA A 121 11.83 -16.00 -3.69
N ILE A 122 10.86 -16.39 -4.52
CA ILE A 122 10.65 -17.79 -4.96
C ILE A 122 11.89 -18.27 -5.74
N ALA A 123 12.36 -17.51 -6.74
CA ALA A 123 13.56 -17.87 -7.52
C ALA A 123 14.80 -18.06 -6.62
N GLN A 124 15.03 -17.10 -5.70
CA GLN A 124 16.14 -17.14 -4.75
C GLN A 124 16.03 -18.30 -3.74
N ARG A 125 14.82 -18.69 -3.33
CA ARG A 125 14.60 -19.86 -2.47
C ARG A 125 14.93 -21.18 -3.18
N PHE A 126 14.68 -21.28 -4.48
CA PHE A 126 14.89 -22.50 -5.25
C PHE A 126 16.26 -22.55 -5.96
N ASP A 127 17.17 -21.62 -5.66
CA ASP A 127 18.50 -21.46 -6.27
C ASP A 127 18.45 -21.33 -7.81
N LEU A 128 17.37 -20.72 -8.34
CA LEU A 128 17.12 -20.59 -9.77
C LEU A 128 17.40 -19.17 -10.29
N PRO A 129 18.12 -19.01 -11.42
CA PRO A 129 18.19 -17.75 -12.15
C PRO A 129 16.78 -17.30 -12.56
N VAL A 130 16.40 -16.06 -12.26
CA VAL A 130 15.05 -15.51 -12.57
C VAL A 130 14.67 -15.69 -14.04
N GLN A 131 15.62 -15.53 -14.96
CA GLN A 131 15.40 -15.73 -16.40
C GLN A 131 15.12 -17.20 -16.77
N GLN A 132 15.71 -18.16 -16.07
CA GLN A 132 15.38 -19.58 -16.23
C GLN A 132 13.97 -19.86 -15.71
N LEU A 133 13.63 -19.34 -14.51
CA LEU A 133 12.30 -19.52 -13.92
C LEU A 133 11.20 -18.91 -14.80
N LEU A 134 11.42 -17.74 -15.42
CA LEU A 134 10.50 -17.16 -16.40
C LEU A 134 10.34 -18.04 -17.66
N ARG A 135 11.43 -18.62 -18.17
CA ARG A 135 11.37 -19.56 -19.31
C ARG A 135 10.60 -20.85 -18.99
N MET A 136 10.64 -21.29 -17.72
CA MET A 136 9.83 -22.41 -17.21
C MET A 136 8.37 -22.04 -16.95
N ASN A 137 8.05 -20.74 -16.89
CA ASN A 137 6.74 -20.19 -16.52
C ASN A 137 6.27 -19.10 -17.51
N PRO A 138 6.08 -19.40 -18.81
CA PRO A 138 5.77 -18.41 -19.84
C PRO A 138 4.40 -17.72 -19.68
N SER A 139 3.57 -18.15 -18.72
CA SER A 139 2.33 -17.47 -18.31
C SER A 139 2.57 -16.30 -17.33
N VAL A 140 3.73 -16.22 -16.69
CA VAL A 140 4.09 -15.13 -15.76
C VAL A 140 4.66 -13.96 -16.57
N SER A 141 3.87 -12.89 -16.69
CA SER A 141 4.30 -11.65 -17.34
C SER A 141 4.98 -10.69 -16.35
N GLY A 142 5.27 -9.45 -16.79
CA GLY A 142 5.90 -8.45 -15.93
C GLY A 142 7.27 -8.84 -15.39
N LEU A 143 8.03 -9.72 -16.06
CA LEU A 143 9.30 -10.26 -15.57
C LEU A 143 9.22 -10.95 -14.18
N GLY A 144 8.02 -11.33 -13.74
CA GLY A 144 7.76 -11.85 -12.39
C GLY A 144 6.78 -11.00 -11.57
N GLU A 145 6.46 -9.77 -12.01
CA GLU A 145 5.52 -8.88 -11.32
C GLU A 145 4.06 -9.39 -11.35
N ASP A 146 3.67 -10.09 -12.42
CA ASP A 146 2.30 -10.59 -12.61
C ASP A 146 2.12 -12.01 -12.02
N ILE A 147 2.18 -12.14 -10.70
CA ILE A 147 1.81 -13.38 -9.96
C ILE A 147 0.70 -13.14 -8.92
N TYR A 148 -0.14 -14.14 -8.73
CA TYR A 148 -1.31 -14.10 -7.84
C TYR A 148 -1.39 -15.30 -6.91
N ILE A 149 -2.11 -15.14 -5.79
CA ILE A 149 -2.28 -16.18 -4.77
C ILE A 149 -3.01 -17.40 -5.37
N ARG A 150 -2.39 -18.58 -5.23
CA ARG A 150 -2.72 -19.88 -5.85
C ARG A 150 -2.20 -20.09 -7.28
N ASP A 151 -1.45 -19.16 -7.87
CA ASP A 151 -0.72 -19.47 -9.09
C ASP A 151 0.32 -20.57 -8.82
N VAL A 152 0.48 -21.47 -9.79
CA VAL A 152 1.38 -22.63 -9.69
C VAL A 152 2.62 -22.33 -10.52
N ILE A 153 3.70 -22.00 -9.83
CA ILE A 153 5.02 -21.83 -10.44
C ILE A 153 5.62 -23.22 -10.68
N ASN A 154 5.92 -23.53 -11.94
CA ASN A 154 6.71 -24.68 -12.35
C ASN A 154 8.15 -24.54 -11.84
N LEU A 155 8.66 -25.59 -11.17
CA LEU A 155 10.05 -25.71 -10.73
C LEU A 155 10.80 -26.83 -11.46
N ASP A 156 10.11 -27.66 -12.24
CA ASP A 156 10.75 -28.67 -13.08
C ASP A 156 11.44 -28.01 -14.29
N TRP A 157 12.74 -27.78 -14.14
CA TRP A 157 13.65 -27.31 -15.17
C TRP A 157 13.70 -28.18 -16.44
N THR A 158 13.26 -29.44 -16.40
CA THR A 158 13.16 -30.29 -17.60
C THR A 158 11.87 -30.04 -18.39
N THR A 159 10.82 -29.53 -17.75
CA THR A 159 9.60 -29.05 -18.39
C THR A 159 9.75 -27.58 -18.77
N THR A 160 10.28 -27.35 -19.98
CA THR A 160 10.13 -26.05 -20.67
C THR A 160 8.73 -25.96 -21.29
N GLY A 161 8.08 -24.79 -21.19
CA GLY A 161 6.73 -24.53 -21.73
C GLY A 161 6.68 -24.23 -23.23
#